data_AF-A0AAU7XGN0-F1
#
_entry.id   AF-A0AAU7XGN0-F1
#
_cell.length_a   1.000
_cell.length_b   1.000
_cell.length_c   1.000
_cell.angle_alpha   90.00
_cell.angle_beta   90.00
_cell.angle_gamma   90.00
#
_symmetry.space_group_name_H-M   'P 1'
#
loop_
_entity.id
_entity.type
_entity.pdbx_description
1 polymer ?
#
loop_
_entity_poly.entity_id
_entity_poly.type
_entity_poly.pdbx_seq_one_letter_code
_entity_poly.pdbx_strand_id
1 'polypeptide(L)'
;MLQCRDIPDRANAYIDREGSMASLAAVALHLTACTNCRRYMRGLRAVRRLAAASFRAESPDAALAALGLGDRSNTEPDQGA
;
A
#
# COMPACT_ATOMS: atom_id res chain seq x y z
N MET A 1 -22.56 6.21 12.32
CA MET A 1 -22.65 6.38 10.86
C MET A 1 -21.37 7.07 10.39
N LEU A 2 -20.61 6.45 9.51
CA LEU A 2 -19.31 6.96 9.08
C LEU A 2 -19.50 8.17 8.16
N GLN A 3 -18.82 9.28 8.45
CA GLN A 3 -18.97 10.53 7.71
C GLN A 3 -17.94 10.61 6.57
N CYS A 4 -18.24 11.39 5.53
CA CYS A 4 -17.31 11.61 4.41
C CYS A 4 -15.94 12.15 4.90
N ARG A 5 -15.94 12.97 5.96
CA ARG A 5 -14.72 13.55 6.55
C ARG A 5 -13.78 12.50 7.14
N ASP A 6 -14.31 11.34 7.55
CA ASP A 6 -13.54 10.28 8.22
C ASP A 6 -12.88 9.34 7.19
N ILE A 7 -13.25 9.46 5.92
CA ILE A 7 -12.76 8.57 4.85
C ILE A 7 -11.26 8.75 4.60
N PRO A 8 -10.69 9.96 4.48
CA PRO A 8 -9.26 10.13 4.25
C PRO A 8 -8.40 9.45 5.31
N ASP A 9 -8.76 9.59 6.59
CA ASP A 9 -8.03 9.01 7.72
C ASP A 9 -8.05 7.48 7.71
N ARG A 10 -9.12 6.88 7.20
CA ARG A 10 -9.33 5.43 7.17
C ARG A 10 -8.97 4.79 5.83
N ALA A 11 -8.68 5.59 4.81
CA ALA A 11 -8.55 5.13 3.43
C ALA A 11 -7.38 4.16 3.24
N ASN A 12 -6.23 4.45 3.86
CA ASN A 12 -5.04 3.60 3.77
C ASN A 12 -5.30 2.24 4.40
N ALA A 13 -5.71 2.22 5.68
CA ALA A 13 -6.08 0.98 6.38
C ALA A 13 -7.12 0.15 5.60
N TYR A 14 -8.14 0.80 5.02
CA TYR A 14 -9.11 0.09 4.18
C TYR A 14 -8.52 -0.49 2.89
N ILE A 15 -7.62 0.24 2.21
CA ILE A 15 -6.93 -0.26 1.00
C ILE A 15 -6.01 -1.44 1.35
N ASP A 16 -5.32 -1.34 2.48
CA ASP A 16 -4.41 -2.37 3.00
C ASP A 16 -5.12 -3.55 3.67
N ARG A 17 -6.45 -3.46 3.83
CA ARG A 17 -7.29 -4.41 4.58
C ARG A 17 -6.83 -4.58 6.04
N GLU A 18 -6.32 -3.51 6.62
CA GLU A 18 -5.85 -3.45 7.98
C GLU A 18 -6.95 -2.96 8.94
N GLY A 19 -7.02 -3.58 10.12
CA GLY A 19 -8.01 -3.26 11.15
C GLY A 19 -9.12 -4.30 11.30
N SER A 20 -10.13 -3.97 12.11
CA SER A 20 -11.22 -4.89 12.42
C SER A 20 -12.19 -5.06 11.25
N MET A 21 -12.84 -6.23 11.16
CA MET A 21 -13.85 -6.47 10.11
C MET A 21 -14.99 -5.44 10.16
N ALA A 22 -15.35 -4.96 11.35
CA ALA A 22 -16.35 -3.91 11.53
C ALA A 22 -15.92 -2.56 10.92
N SER A 23 -14.64 -2.18 11.06
CA SER A 23 -14.15 -0.92 10.48
C SER A 23 -14.13 -0.98 8.95
N LEU A 24 -13.67 -2.10 8.40
CA LEU A 24 -13.65 -2.34 6.95
C LEU A 24 -15.07 -2.36 6.37
N ALA A 25 -16.01 -3.03 7.05
CA ALA A 25 -17.41 -3.07 6.64
C ALA A 25 -18.07 -1.69 6.67
N ALA A 26 -17.78 -0.86 7.69
CA ALA A 26 -18.32 0.49 7.79
C ALA A 26 -17.87 1.38 6.63
N VAL A 27 -16.59 1.30 6.23
CA VAL A 27 -16.06 2.02 5.06
C VAL A 27 -16.68 1.47 3.78
N ALA A 28 -16.76 0.14 3.62
CA ALA A 28 -17.38 -0.48 2.45
C ALA A 28 -18.84 -0.02 2.25
N LEU A 29 -19.64 -0.02 3.33
CA LEU A 29 -21.02 0.45 3.31
C LEU A 29 -21.11 1.94 2.94
N HIS A 30 -20.22 2.78 3.48
CA HIS A 30 -20.20 4.19 3.10
C HIS A 30 -19.90 4.36 1.60
N LEU A 31 -18.98 3.57 1.05
CA LEU A 31 -18.63 3.60 -0.36
C LEU A 31 -19.77 3.10 -1.26
N THR A 32 -20.69 2.24 -0.81
CA THR A 32 -21.87 1.89 -1.64
C THR A 32 -22.86 3.05 -1.70
N ALA A 33 -22.99 3.83 -0.63
CA ALA A 33 -23.92 4.95 -0.56
C ALA A 33 -23.38 6.27 -1.13
N CYS A 34 -22.06 6.53 -1.07
CA CYS A 34 -21.48 7.83 -1.41
C CYS A 34 -20.62 7.79 -2.68
N THR A 35 -21.11 8.41 -3.76
CA THR A 35 -20.40 8.53 -5.06
C THR A 35 -19.08 9.32 -4.95
N ASN A 36 -19.05 10.39 -4.16
CA ASN A 36 -17.87 11.24 -3.99
C ASN A 36 -16.73 10.48 -3.32
N CYS A 37 -17.01 9.75 -2.24
CA CYS A 37 -16.01 8.94 -1.55
C CYS A 37 -15.53 7.76 -2.42
N ARG A 38 -16.39 7.19 -3.29
CA ARG A 38 -15.91 6.23 -4.31
C ARG A 38 -14.92 6.85 -5.27
N ARG A 39 -15.18 8.07 -5.76
CA ARG A 39 -14.29 8.78 -6.68
C ARG A 39 -12.94 9.07 -6.01
N TYR A 40 -12.97 9.55 -4.78
CA TYR A 40 -11.77 9.75 -3.95
C TYR A 40 -10.94 8.46 -3.84
N MET A 41 -11.57 7.34 -3.43
CA MET A 41 -10.87 6.06 -3.28
C MET A 41 -10.29 5.52 -4.59
N ARG A 42 -10.96 5.75 -5.73
CA ARG A 42 -10.41 5.40 -7.05
C ARG A 42 -9.17 6.21 -7.37
N GLY A 43 -9.18 7.51 -7.09
CA GLY A 43 -8.01 8.38 -7.26
C GLY A 43 -6.83 7.94 -6.41
N LEU A 44 -7.06 7.68 -5.12
CA LEU A 44 -6.02 7.22 -4.21
C LEU A 44 -5.40 5.88 -4.66
N ARG A 45 -6.22 4.94 -5.13
CA ARG A 45 -5.73 3.67 -5.70
C ARG A 45 -4.91 3.88 -6.97
N ALA A 46 -5.29 4.84 -7.82
CA ALA A 46 -4.54 5.16 -9.03
C ALA A 46 -3.17 5.75 -8.69
N VAL A 47 -3.11 6.72 -7.76
CA VAL A 47 -1.85 7.29 -7.27
C VAL A 47 -0.95 6.21 -6.69
N ARG A 48 -1.48 5.32 -5.85
CA ARG A 48 -0.71 4.22 -5.27
C ARG A 48 -0.17 3.25 -6.32
N ARG A 49 -0.96 2.94 -7.36
CA ARG A 49 -0.51 2.11 -8.49
C ARG A 49 0.59 2.79 -9.29
N LEU A 50 0.46 4.08 -9.57
CA LEU A 50 1.48 4.86 -10.27
C LEU A 50 2.78 4.89 -9.48
N ALA A 51 2.71 5.21 -8.18
CA ALA A 51 3.87 5.17 -7.30
C ALA A 51 4.54 3.79 -7.31
N ALA A 52 3.75 2.71 -7.15
CA ALA A 52 4.28 1.35 -7.18
C ALA A 52 4.86 0.94 -8.55
N ALA A 53 4.34 1.47 -9.66
CA ALA A 53 4.86 1.22 -11.00
C ALA A 53 6.19 1.95 -11.24
N SER A 54 6.35 3.18 -10.73
CA SER A 54 7.60 3.92 -10.80
C SER A 54 8.76 3.17 -10.15
N PHE A 55 8.51 2.46 -9.04
CA PHE A 55 9.51 1.62 -8.36
C PHE A 55 9.75 0.25 -9.02
N ARG A 56 8.94 -0.16 -10.00
CA ARG A 56 9.17 -1.41 -10.76
C ARG A 56 9.93 -1.17 -12.06
N ALA A 57 9.84 0.05 -12.61
CA ALA A 57 10.53 0.42 -13.85
C ALA A 57 12.05 0.53 -13.64
N GLU A 58 12.47 1.03 -12.47
CA GLU A 58 13.80 0.77 -11.92
C GLU A 58 13.74 -0.61 -11.26
N SER A 59 14.67 -1.54 -11.52
CA SER A 59 14.57 -2.86 -10.88
C SER A 59 14.58 -2.66 -9.35
N PRO A 60 13.63 -3.28 -8.62
CA PRO A 60 13.54 -3.11 -7.17
C PRO A 60 14.85 -3.49 -6.48
N ASP A 61 15.59 -4.45 -7.03
CA ASP A 61 16.93 -4.82 -6.56
C ASP A 61 17.97 -3.72 -6.74
N ALA A 62 17.95 -2.97 -7.86
CA ALA A 62 18.85 -1.84 -8.06
C ALA A 62 18.52 -0.69 -7.10
N ALA A 63 17.24 -0.41 -6.88
CA ALA A 63 16.80 0.59 -5.92
C ALA A 63 17.15 0.19 -4.46
N LEU A 64 16.93 -1.08 -4.10
CA LEU A 64 17.29 -1.63 -2.78
C LEU A 64 18.81 -1.64 -2.58
N ALA A 65 19.60 -1.98 -3.60
CA ALA A 65 21.06 -1.94 -3.56
C ALA A 65 21.58 -0.50 -3.40
N ALA A 66 21.05 0.46 -4.16
CA ALA A 66 21.41 1.88 -4.05
C ALA A 66 21.08 2.47 -2.66
N LEU A 67 20.00 1.99 -2.03
CA LEU A 67 19.60 2.39 -0.67
C LEU A 67 20.29 1.57 0.44
N GLY A 68 21.13 0.59 0.10
CA GLY A 68 21.81 -0.26 1.09
C GLY A 68 20.89 -1.20 1.87
N LEU A 69 19.71 -1.51 1.33
CA LEU A 69 18.69 -2.37 1.93
C LEU A 69 18.62 -3.77 1.28
N GLY A 70 19.52 -4.07 0.35
CA GLY A 70 19.67 -5.39 -0.28
C GLY A 70 20.26 -6.45 0.67
N ASP A 71 19.80 -7.68 0.52
CA ASP A 71 20.00 -8.83 1.40
C ASP A 71 21.44 -8.99 1.94
N ARG A 72 21.59 -9.13 3.27
CA ARG A 72 22.87 -9.43 3.94
C ARG A 72 23.09 -10.94 4.13
N SER A 73 22.25 -11.81 3.56
CA SER A 73 22.31 -13.26 3.80
C SER A 73 22.92 -14.07 2.64
N ASN A 74 24.19 -13.81 2.29
CA ASN A 74 25.13 -14.88 1.91
C ASN A 74 26.57 -14.36 1.84
N THR A 75 27.29 -14.39 2.96
CA THR A 75 28.75 -14.37 2.95
C THR A 75 29.23 -15.39 3.97
N GLU A 76 28.90 -16.66 3.73
CA GLU A 76 29.75 -17.75 4.23
C GLU A 76 30.91 -17.90 3.24
N PRO A 77 32.17 -17.66 3.66
CA PRO A 77 33.31 -18.05 2.84
C PRO A 77 33.45 -19.57 2.92
N ASP A 78 33.16 -20.23 1.80
CA ASP A 78 33.67 -21.56 1.50
C ASP A 78 35.21 -21.52 1.56
N GLN A 79 35.79 -22.03 2.65
CA GLN A 79 37.20 -22.37 2.75
C GLN A 79 37.31 -23.88 2.92
N GLY A 80 37.24 -24.59 1.80
CA GLY A 80 37.85 -25.90 1.67
C GLY A 80 39.37 -25.77 1.52
N ALA A 81 40.11 -26.34 2.47
CA ALA A 81 41.41 -27.00 2.31
C ALA A 81 41.81 -27.67 3.62
#